data_AF-H0ACB1-F1
#
_entry.id   AF-H0ACB1-F1
#
_cell.length_a   1.000
_cell.length_b   1.000
_cell.length_c   1.000
_cell.angle_alpha   90.00
_cell.angle_beta   90.00
_cell.angle_gamma   90.00
#
_symmetry.space_group_name_H-M   'P 1'
#
loop_
_entity.id
_entity.type
_entity.pdbx_description
1 polymer ?
#
loop_
_entity_poly.entity_id
_entity_poly.type
_entity_poly.pdbx_seq_one_letter_code
_entity_poly.pdbx_strand_id
1 'polypeptide(L)'
;MNREDLHQHYSEKRPEIESRLEEFKALREASDKRLFKELCFVIFTSQSSAEKAWEAAEELDEKNILAERDTTILGREWLLLEAGLE
;
A
#
# COMPACT_ATOMS: atom_id res chain seq x y z
N MET A 1 -4.61 18.13 -23.80
CA MET A 1 -5.84 17.80 -23.05
C MET A 1 -6.51 19.11 -22.68
N ASN A 2 -7.65 19.40 -23.30
CA ASN A 2 -8.48 20.56 -22.99
C ASN A 2 -9.54 20.18 -21.92
N ARG A 3 -10.44 21.11 -21.58
CA ARG A 3 -11.44 20.88 -20.52
C ARG A 3 -12.48 19.84 -20.96
N GLU A 4 -12.88 19.88 -22.21
CA GLU A 4 -13.84 18.97 -22.82
C GLU A 4 -13.30 17.53 -22.84
N ASP A 5 -12.02 17.34 -23.18
CA ASP A 5 -11.31 16.05 -23.13
C ASP A 5 -11.33 15.48 -21.69
N LEU A 6 -11.11 16.32 -20.67
CA LEU A 6 -11.13 15.91 -19.28
C LEU A 6 -12.54 15.48 -18.84
N HIS A 7 -13.58 16.22 -19.24
CA HIS A 7 -14.97 15.86 -18.94
C HIS A 7 -15.36 14.53 -19.57
N GLN A 8 -14.92 14.28 -20.81
CA GLN A 8 -15.15 13.03 -21.50
C GLN A 8 -14.45 11.86 -20.79
N HIS A 9 -13.15 11.98 -20.51
CA HIS A 9 -12.41 10.95 -19.76
C HIS A 9 -12.98 10.69 -18.37
N TYR A 10 -13.39 11.75 -17.66
CA TYR A 10 -14.05 11.59 -16.38
C TYR A 10 -15.37 10.82 -16.53
N SER A 11 -16.21 11.16 -17.51
CA SER A 11 -17.48 10.47 -17.74
C SER A 11 -17.28 8.97 -18.03
N GLU A 12 -16.23 8.63 -18.79
CA GLU A 12 -15.85 7.25 -19.09
C GLU A 12 -15.35 6.49 -17.85
N LYS A 13 -14.60 7.16 -16.97
CA LYS A 13 -13.98 6.56 -15.78
C LYS A 13 -14.80 6.72 -14.51
N ARG A 14 -15.90 7.46 -14.55
CA ARG A 14 -16.73 7.79 -13.39
C ARG A 14 -17.14 6.55 -12.58
N PRO A 15 -17.58 5.44 -13.18
CA PRO A 15 -17.96 4.25 -12.41
C PRO A 15 -16.77 3.66 -11.62
N GLU A 16 -15.58 3.58 -12.23
CA GLU A 16 -14.36 3.10 -11.55
C GLU A 16 -13.94 4.04 -10.42
N ILE A 17 -14.02 5.36 -10.66
CA ILE A 17 -13.68 6.38 -9.66
C ILE A 17 -14.65 6.31 -8.47
N GLU A 18 -15.96 6.24 -8.72
CA GLU A 18 -16.97 6.14 -7.66
C GLU A 18 -16.80 4.85 -6.84
N SER A 19 -16.52 3.71 -7.49
CA SER A 19 -16.21 2.45 -6.81
C SER A 19 -15.00 2.60 -5.87
N ARG A 20 -13.90 3.19 -6.36
CA ARG A 20 -12.69 3.38 -5.56
C ARG A 20 -12.92 4.33 -4.38
N LEU A 21 -13.75 5.36 -4.56
CA LEU A 21 -14.11 6.26 -3.46
C LEU A 21 -14.93 5.56 -2.38
N GLU A 22 -15.80 4.62 -2.73
CA GLU A 22 -16.52 3.80 -1.75
C GLU A 22 -15.57 2.86 -0.99
N GLU A 23 -14.59 2.25 -1.67
CA GLU A 23 -13.54 1.48 -1.00
C GLU A 23 -12.79 2.31 0.05
N PHE A 24 -12.40 3.55 -0.30
CA PHE A 24 -11.75 4.45 0.65
C PHE A 24 -12.65 4.87 1.83
N LYS A 25 -13.96 5.04 1.60
CA LYS A 25 -14.91 5.32 2.68
C LYS A 25 -15.02 4.13 3.64
N ALA A 26 -15.03 2.91 3.11
CA ALA A 26 -15.10 1.69 3.92
C ALA A 26 -13.89 1.51 4.85
N LEU A 27 -12.74 2.11 4.53
CA LEU A 27 -11.55 2.08 5.40
C LEU A 27 -11.80 2.66 6.80
N ARG A 28 -12.79 3.54 6.98
CA ARG A 28 -13.11 4.11 8.30
C ARG A 28 -13.51 3.06 9.34
N GLU A 29 -14.12 1.97 8.89
CA GLU A 29 -14.58 0.86 9.72
C GLU A 29 -13.67 -0.37 9.56
N ALA A 30 -12.51 -0.23 8.92
CA ALA A 30 -11.59 -1.32 8.68
C ALA A 30 -10.77 -1.66 9.93
N SER A 31 -10.22 -2.88 9.96
CA SER A 31 -9.34 -3.31 11.04
C SER A 31 -7.99 -2.58 11.01
N ASP A 32 -7.32 -2.49 12.17
CA ASP A 32 -5.97 -1.92 12.29
C ASP A 32 -4.98 -2.59 11.32
N LYS A 33 -5.08 -3.92 11.12
CA LYS A 33 -4.25 -4.64 10.15
C LYS A 33 -4.45 -4.10 8.73
N ARG A 34 -5.70 -3.87 8.32
CA ARG A 34 -6.00 -3.31 6.99
C ARG A 34 -5.52 -1.88 6.88
N LEU A 35 -5.75 -1.04 7.89
CA LEU A 35 -5.28 0.35 7.91
C LEU A 35 -3.75 0.43 7.86
N PHE A 36 -3.06 -0.49 8.54
CA PHE A 36 -1.61 -0.56 8.51
C PHE A 36 -1.07 -0.91 7.11
N LYS A 37 -1.72 -1.82 6.39
CA LYS A 37 -1.40 -2.10 4.97
C LYS A 37 -1.51 -0.84 4.10
N GLU A 38 -2.59 -0.06 4.26
CA GLU A 38 -2.77 1.20 3.52
C GLU A 38 -1.68 2.23 3.87
N LEU A 39 -1.26 2.29 5.14
CA LEU A 39 -0.15 3.14 5.56
C LEU A 39 1.16 2.72 4.90
N CYS A 40 1.47 1.41 4.86
CA CYS A 40 2.64 0.88 4.17
C CYS A 40 2.60 1.24 2.67
N PHE A 41 1.45 1.08 2.02
CA PHE A 41 1.25 1.51 0.64
C PHE A 41 1.63 2.99 0.45
N VAL A 42 1.07 3.90 1.27
CA VAL A 42 1.38 5.33 1.20
C VAL A 42 2.89 5.60 1.38
N ILE A 43 3.55 4.91 2.31
CA ILE A 43 5.00 5.04 2.51
C ILE A 43 5.76 4.59 1.26
N PHE A 44 5.41 3.45 0.66
CA PHE A 44 6.09 2.92 -0.52
C PHE A 44 5.89 3.80 -1.77
N THR A 45 4.74 4.47 -1.90
CA THR A 45 4.48 5.39 -3.02
C THR A 45 5.38 6.64 -3.01
N SER A 46 6.06 6.96 -1.90
CA SER A 46 6.94 8.13 -1.83
C SER A 46 8.09 8.11 -2.85
N GLN A 47 8.57 6.92 -3.25
CA GLN A 47 9.67 6.76 -4.22
C GLN A 47 9.38 5.71 -5.30
N SER A 48 8.11 5.29 -5.48
CA SER A 48 7.73 4.27 -6.46
C SER A 48 6.37 4.55 -7.09
N SER A 49 6.06 3.87 -8.21
CA SER A 49 4.73 3.96 -8.82
C SER A 49 3.66 3.33 -7.92
N ALA A 50 2.43 3.83 -8.00
CA ALA A 50 1.32 3.28 -7.24
C ALA A 50 1.12 1.77 -7.47
N GLU A 51 1.30 1.30 -8.70
CA GLU A 51 1.22 -0.13 -9.02
C GLU A 51 2.25 -0.95 -8.25
N LYS A 52 3.53 -0.57 -8.30
CA LYS A 52 4.62 -1.28 -7.60
C LYS A 52 4.50 -1.20 -6.09
N ALA A 53 4.11 -0.03 -5.57
CA ALA A 53 3.87 0.16 -4.15
C ALA A 53 2.73 -0.74 -3.65
N TRP A 54 1.67 -0.87 -4.45
CA TRP A 54 0.53 -1.71 -4.12
C TRP A 54 0.89 -3.19 -4.16
N GLU A 55 1.60 -3.63 -5.20
CA GLU A 55 2.12 -5.00 -5.31
C GLU A 55 3.00 -5.37 -4.09
N ALA A 56 3.91 -4.49 -3.68
CA ALA A 56 4.75 -4.72 -2.50
C ALA A 56 3.93 -4.78 -1.20
N ALA A 57 2.93 -3.91 -1.04
CA ALA A 57 2.05 -3.92 0.14
C ALA A 57 1.18 -5.19 0.20
N GLU A 58 0.69 -5.68 -0.93
CA GLU A 58 -0.01 -6.97 -1.05
C GLU A 58 0.90 -8.14 -0.69
N GLU A 59 2.09 -8.22 -1.28
CA GLU A 59 3.05 -9.31 -1.03
C GLU A 59 3.46 -9.41 0.45
N LEU A 60 3.66 -8.28 1.12
CA LEU A 60 4.01 -8.25 2.55
C LEU A 60 2.82 -8.64 3.45
N ASP A 61 1.59 -8.29 3.05
CA ASP A 61 0.37 -8.68 3.78
C ASP A 61 0.10 -10.19 3.66
N GLU A 62 0.25 -10.75 2.45
CA GLU A 62 0.12 -12.19 2.17
C GLU A 62 1.11 -13.03 3.00
N LYS A 63 2.34 -12.53 3.17
CA LYS A 63 3.37 -13.17 3.99
C LYS A 63 3.17 -12.97 5.50
N ASN A 64 2.11 -12.27 5.94
CA ASN A 64 1.85 -11.86 7.32
C ASN A 64 2.97 -11.02 7.98
N ILE A 65 3.94 -10.53 7.21
CA ILE A 65 5.05 -9.71 7.72
C ILE A 65 4.52 -8.40 8.32
N LEU A 66 3.44 -7.86 7.76
CA LEU A 66 2.80 -6.64 8.28
C LEU A 66 2.07 -6.85 9.62
N ALA A 67 1.73 -8.08 9.98
CA ALA A 67 1.04 -8.42 11.22
C ALA A 67 1.99 -8.95 12.32
N GLU A 68 3.26 -9.16 11.96
CA GLU A 68 4.25 -9.75 12.84
C GLU A 68 4.75 -8.69 13.83
N ARG A 69 4.47 -8.88 15.13
CA ARG A 69 4.86 -7.94 16.20
C ARG A 69 6.36 -8.02 16.54
N ASP A 70 7.10 -8.92 15.91
CA ASP A 70 8.48 -9.19 16.31
C ASP A 70 9.45 -8.28 15.55
N THR A 71 9.66 -7.08 16.09
CA THR A 71 10.71 -6.14 15.67
C THR A 71 12.12 -6.75 15.73
N THR A 72 12.26 -7.92 16.36
CA THR A 72 13.53 -8.61 16.48
C THR A 72 14.00 -9.20 15.15
N ILE A 73 13.13 -9.53 14.18
CA ILE A 73 13.61 -10.13 12.91
C ILE A 73 14.29 -9.07 12.02
N LEU A 74 13.66 -7.92 11.82
CA LEU A 74 14.23 -6.84 11.01
C LEU A 74 15.53 -6.26 11.61
N GLY A 75 15.60 -6.14 12.94
CA GLY A 75 16.80 -5.66 13.63
C GLY A 75 17.92 -6.71 13.71
N ARG A 76 17.57 -7.98 13.90
CA ARG A 76 18.55 -9.06 14.09
C ARG A 76 19.17 -9.53 12.78
N GLU A 77 18.43 -9.56 11.68
CA GLU A 77 19.01 -9.86 10.36
C GLU A 77 19.98 -8.76 9.91
N TRP A 78 19.65 -7.48 10.13
CA TRP A 78 20.57 -6.37 9.88
C TRP A 78 21.82 -6.42 10.78
N LEU A 79 21.67 -6.76 12.06
CA LEU A 79 22.81 -6.91 12.97
C LEU A 79 23.70 -8.12 12.64
N LEU A 80 23.12 -9.23 12.19
CA LEU A 80 23.88 -10.42 11.79
C LEU A 80 24.66 -10.18 10.49
N LEU A 81 24.08 -9.44 9.54
CA LEU A 81 24.75 -8.99 8.32
C LEU A 81 25.90 -8.01 8.60
N GLU A 82 25.75 -7.08 9.54
CA GLU A 82 26.85 -6.19 9.95
C GLU A 82 27.93 -6.91 10.80
N ALA A 83 27.53 -7.91 11.59
CA ALA A 83 28.45 -8.66 12.46
C ALA A 83 29.25 -9.75 11.74
N GLY A 84 28.93 -10.06 10.47
CA GLY A 84 29.68 -11.03 9.66
C GLY A 84 29.65 -12.47 10.21
N LEU A 85 28.57 -12.84 10.90
CA LEU A 85 28.38 -14.17 11.46
C LEU A 85 27.21 -14.84 10.73
N GLU A 86 27.54 -15.68 9.75
CA GLU A 86 26.62 -16.65 9.13
C GLU A 86 26.30 -17.82 10.07
#